data_AF-A0A178EVI6-F1
#
_entry.id   AF-A0A178EVI6-F1
#
_cell.length_a   1.000
_cell.length_b   1.000
_cell.length_c   1.000
_cell.angle_alpha   90.00
_cell.angle_beta   90.00
_cell.angle_gamma   90.00
#
_symmetry.space_group_name_H-M   'P 1'
#
loop_
_entity.id
_entity.type
_entity.pdbx_description
1 polymer ?
#
loop_
_entity_poly.entity_id
_entity_poly.type
_entity_poly.pdbx_seq_one_letter_code
_entity_poly.pdbx_strand_id
1 'polypeptide(L)'
;MIHPPYWLTSEYADAINEDEYRKMWTEFVHILAQEEDYAFMNQQHNYSMKSTRLSTIMTKAWEMGTLWYSLALRSPAAIFCLFLDRIQTKLGKDNYSNEEYGLVMAFQWRSDIGNILTKKLKDKEAYDVDLRRAFLPSETSDP
;
A
#
# COMPACT_ATOMS: atom_id res chain seq x y z
N MET A 1 -6.56 3.87 13.60
CA MET A 1 -7.57 3.73 12.52
C MET A 1 -8.57 2.68 12.95
N ILE A 2 -9.86 2.86 12.65
CA ILE A 2 -10.92 1.93 13.08
C ILE A 2 -11.11 0.87 11.99
N HIS A 3 -10.81 -0.38 12.34
CA HIS A 3 -11.04 -1.54 11.48
C HIS A 3 -11.20 -2.78 12.39
N PRO A 4 -11.86 -3.85 11.91
CA PRO A 4 -11.87 -5.11 12.63
C PRO A 4 -10.45 -5.67 12.83
N PRO A 5 -10.21 -6.45 13.88
CA PRO A 5 -8.88 -6.97 14.17
C PRO A 5 -8.33 -7.84 13.02
N TYR A 6 -7.07 -7.63 12.64
CA TYR A 6 -6.44 -8.38 11.55
C TYR A 6 -6.36 -9.90 11.79
N TRP A 7 -6.37 -10.32 13.06
CA TRP A 7 -6.31 -11.73 13.47
C TRP A 7 -7.64 -12.47 13.34
N LEU A 8 -8.66 -11.87 12.71
CA LEU A 8 -9.97 -12.49 12.50
C LEU A 8 -9.91 -13.82 11.74
N THR A 9 -8.93 -13.98 10.84
CA THR A 9 -8.65 -15.22 10.11
C THR A 9 -7.57 -16.09 10.75
N SER A 10 -7.02 -15.67 11.90
CA SER A 10 -5.84 -16.31 12.54
C SER A 10 -4.60 -16.39 11.65
N GLU A 11 -4.53 -15.57 10.60
CA GLU A 11 -3.39 -15.49 9.68
C GLU A 11 -2.36 -14.46 10.14
N TYR A 12 -1.11 -14.63 9.69
CA TYR A 12 -0.07 -13.63 9.85
C TYR A 12 -0.36 -12.41 8.97
N ALA A 13 0.09 -11.23 9.42
CA ALA A 13 -0.21 -9.96 8.78
C ALA A 13 0.27 -9.85 7.31
N ASP A 14 1.33 -10.57 6.95
CA ASP A 14 1.93 -10.66 5.63
C ASP A 14 1.28 -11.71 4.73
N ALA A 15 0.57 -12.68 5.32
CA ALA A 15 -0.04 -13.82 4.63
C ALA A 15 -1.58 -13.75 4.57
N ILE A 16 -2.20 -12.63 4.97
CA ILE A 16 -3.67 -12.51 5.02
C ILE A 16 -4.26 -12.74 3.63
N ASN A 17 -5.13 -13.74 3.54
CA ASN A 17 -5.98 -13.97 2.39
C ASN A 17 -7.14 -12.95 2.42
N GLU A 18 -7.13 -12.00 1.49
CA GLU A 18 -8.12 -10.92 1.46
C GLU A 18 -9.56 -11.45 1.27
N ASP A 19 -9.76 -12.53 0.53
CA ASP A 19 -11.09 -13.08 0.27
C ASP A 19 -11.66 -13.78 1.50
N GLU A 20 -10.83 -14.54 2.22
CA GLU A 20 -11.24 -15.17 3.49
C GLU A 20 -11.47 -14.13 4.57
N TYR A 21 -10.55 -13.16 4.68
CA TYR A 21 -10.71 -12.05 5.61
C TYR A 21 -11.96 -11.24 5.32
N ARG A 22 -12.27 -10.96 4.04
CA ARG A 22 -13.48 -10.25 3.64
C ARG A 22 -14.75 -10.95 4.09
N LYS A 23 -14.80 -12.29 4.04
CA LYS A 23 -15.97 -13.05 4.51
C LYS A 23 -16.21 -12.82 6.00
N MET A 24 -15.18 -13.04 6.81
CA MET A 24 -15.23 -12.85 8.27
C MET A 24 -15.52 -11.39 8.63
N TRP A 25 -14.88 -10.45 7.92
CA TRP A 25 -15.11 -9.01 8.08
C TRP A 25 -16.56 -8.63 7.78
N THR A 26 -17.15 -9.19 6.71
CA THR A 26 -18.52 -8.90 6.30
C THR A 26 -19.51 -9.38 7.37
N GLU A 27 -19.29 -10.59 7.90
CA GLU A 27 -20.09 -11.12 9.01
C GLU A 27 -19.97 -10.24 10.25
N PHE A 28 -18.73 -9.87 10.64
CA PHE A 28 -18.48 -8.99 11.77
C PHE A 28 -19.21 -7.65 11.65
N VAL A 29 -19.08 -6.98 10.50
CA VAL A 29 -19.71 -5.67 10.27
C VAL A 29 -21.24 -5.81 10.20
N HIS A 30 -21.76 -6.91 9.67
CA HIS A 30 -23.19 -7.19 9.64
C HIS A 30 -23.77 -7.35 11.05
N ILE A 31 -23.15 -8.18 11.89
CA ILE A 31 -23.56 -8.37 13.28
C ILE A 31 -23.45 -7.04 14.05
N LEU A 32 -22.35 -6.31 13.86
CA LEU A 32 -22.17 -4.99 14.48
C LEU A 32 -23.29 -4.03 14.09
N ALA A 33 -23.71 -4.00 12.83
CA ALA A 33 -24.82 -3.16 12.39
C ALA A 33 -26.16 -3.56 13.03
N GLN A 34 -26.42 -4.87 13.19
CA GLN A 34 -27.62 -5.37 13.85
C GLN A 34 -27.65 -4.99 15.35
N GLU A 35 -26.53 -5.17 16.05
CA GLU A 35 -26.38 -4.78 17.45
C GLU A 35 -26.52 -3.27 17.65
N GLU A 36 -25.94 -2.48 16.74
CA GLU A 36 -26.15 -1.04 16.69
C GLU A 36 -27.64 -0.69 16.53
N ASP A 37 -28.34 -1.32 15.59
CA ASP A 37 -29.77 -1.09 15.39
C ASP A 37 -30.59 -1.44 16.65
N TYR A 38 -30.32 -2.58 17.29
CA TYR A 38 -30.97 -2.96 18.56
C TYR A 38 -30.69 -1.94 19.67
N ALA A 39 -29.45 -1.49 19.82
CA ALA A 39 -29.06 -0.48 20.80
C ALA A 39 -29.75 0.88 20.54
N PHE A 40 -29.87 1.29 19.27
CA PHE A 40 -30.55 2.53 18.89
C PHE A 40 -32.07 2.47 19.09
N MET A 41 -32.71 1.30 18.89
CA MET A 41 -34.15 1.14 19.16
C MET A 41 -34.48 1.32 20.63
N ASN A 42 -33.56 0.97 21.54
CA ASN A 42 -33.71 1.15 22.98
C ASN A 42 -33.42 2.59 23.46
N GLN A 43 -32.81 3.43 22.62
CA GLN A 43 -32.47 4.83 22.94
C GLN A 43 -33.36 5.80 22.13
N GLN A 44 -34.54 6.12 22.65
CA GLN A 44 -35.60 6.92 22.00
C GLN A 44 -35.23 8.34 21.51
N HIS A 45 -34.00 8.85 21.68
CA HIS A 45 -33.75 10.31 21.61
C HIS A 45 -32.58 10.85 20.78
N ASN A 46 -31.91 10.10 19.89
CA ASN A 46 -30.87 10.73 19.05
C ASN A 46 -30.86 10.27 17.59
N TYR A 47 -31.75 10.86 16.79
CA TYR A 47 -31.82 10.71 15.34
C TYR A 47 -30.52 11.15 14.61
N SER A 48 -29.71 11.99 15.26
CA SER A 48 -28.42 12.49 14.74
C SER A 48 -27.30 11.43 14.72
N MET A 49 -27.42 10.35 15.51
CA MET A 49 -26.33 9.39 15.72
C MET A 49 -26.17 8.36 14.59
N LYS A 50 -27.10 8.31 13.62
CA LYS A 50 -27.00 7.43 12.43
C LYS A 50 -25.77 7.72 11.57
N SER A 51 -25.24 8.95 11.56
CA SER A 51 -24.02 9.29 10.80
C SER A 51 -22.72 8.84 11.49
N THR A 52 -22.79 8.42 12.76
CA THR A 52 -21.63 8.03 13.59
C THR A 52 -21.60 6.52 13.87
N ARG A 53 -22.34 5.73 13.09
CA ARG A 53 -22.34 4.26 13.21
C ARG A 53 -20.94 3.71 12.92
N LEU A 54 -20.45 2.88 13.84
CA LEU A 54 -19.17 2.23 13.74
C LEU A 54 -19.15 1.28 12.54
N SER A 55 -20.26 0.58 12.28
CA SER A 55 -20.42 -0.26 11.09
C SER A 55 -20.17 0.54 9.80
N THR A 56 -20.81 1.70 9.64
CA THR A 56 -20.62 2.59 8.48
C THR A 56 -19.18 3.08 8.36
N ILE A 57 -18.55 3.47 9.48
CA ILE A 57 -17.16 3.91 9.50
C ILE A 57 -16.22 2.77 9.08
N MET A 58 -16.45 1.55 9.58
CA MET A 58 -15.65 0.37 9.24
C MET A 58 -15.81 -0.04 7.77
N THR A 59 -17.02 0.05 7.22
CA THR A 59 -17.28 -0.16 5.77
C THR A 59 -16.48 0.82 4.93
N LYS A 60 -16.56 2.11 5.24
CA LYS A 60 -15.78 3.13 4.53
C LYS A 60 -14.27 2.91 4.67
N ALA A 61 -13.81 2.53 5.87
CA ALA A 61 -12.39 2.22 6.10
C ALA A 61 -11.92 1.03 5.25
N TRP A 62 -12.77 0.00 5.10
CA TRP A 62 -12.48 -1.14 4.24
C TRP A 62 -12.39 -0.78 2.76
N GLU A 63 -13.35 -0.01 2.25
CA GLU A 63 -13.35 0.49 0.86
C GLU A 63 -12.06 1.26 0.55
N MET A 64 -11.69 2.20 1.43
CA MET A 64 -10.46 2.98 1.33
C MET A 64 -9.18 2.13 1.50
N GLY A 65 -9.27 0.88 1.98
CA GLY A 65 -8.11 0.04 2.29
C GLY A 65 -7.35 0.47 3.54
N THR A 66 -7.98 1.25 4.43
CA THR A 66 -7.41 1.78 5.67
C THR A 66 -6.80 0.69 6.56
N LEU A 67 -7.42 -0.49 6.59
CA LEU A 67 -6.88 -1.68 7.27
C LEU A 67 -5.44 -1.95 6.83
N TRP A 68 -5.20 -2.04 5.52
CA TRP A 68 -3.89 -2.39 4.96
C TRP A 68 -2.82 -1.37 5.31
N TYR A 69 -3.13 -0.08 5.21
CA TYR A 69 -2.23 0.99 5.64
C TYR A 69 -1.88 0.87 7.13
N SER A 70 -2.89 0.69 7.99
CA SER A 70 -2.67 0.59 9.43
C SER A 70 -1.88 -0.66 9.83
N LEU A 71 -2.10 -1.78 9.14
CA LEU A 71 -1.42 -3.03 9.40
C LEU A 71 0.04 -2.97 8.92
N ALA A 72 0.27 -2.40 7.74
CA ALA A 72 1.60 -2.19 7.17
C ALA A 72 2.47 -1.29 8.07
N LEU A 73 1.90 -0.24 8.66
CA LEU A 73 2.60 0.63 9.61
C LEU A 73 2.93 -0.07 10.94
N ARG A 74 2.13 -1.06 11.35
CA ARG A 74 2.28 -1.74 12.64
C ARG A 74 3.15 -2.98 12.58
N SER A 75 3.36 -3.55 11.40
CA SER A 75 4.18 -4.74 11.16
C SER A 75 5.28 -4.43 10.14
N PRO A 76 6.52 -4.19 10.58
CA PRO A 76 7.66 -4.00 9.68
C PRO A 76 7.91 -5.20 8.76
N ALA A 77 7.56 -6.42 9.19
CA ALA A 77 7.68 -7.61 8.37
C ALA A 77 6.66 -7.62 7.21
N ALA A 78 5.43 -7.16 7.47
CA ALA A 78 4.35 -7.21 6.49
C ALA A 78 4.29 -5.97 5.59
N ILE A 79 5.01 -4.87 5.92
CA ILE A 79 4.89 -3.60 5.21
C ILE A 79 5.13 -3.72 3.70
N PHE A 80 6.13 -4.50 3.29
CA PHE A 80 6.48 -4.65 1.88
C PHE A 80 5.43 -5.46 1.11
N CYS A 81 5.02 -6.61 1.65
CA CYS A 81 3.99 -7.45 1.04
C CYS A 81 2.66 -6.70 0.94
N LEU A 82 2.21 -6.09 2.05
CA LEU A 82 0.97 -5.31 2.08
C LEU A 82 1.04 -4.10 1.15
N PHE A 83 2.20 -3.45 1.04
CA PHE A 83 2.35 -2.33 0.12
C PHE A 83 2.18 -2.78 -1.33
N LEU A 84 2.94 -3.78 -1.76
CA LEU A 84 2.98 -4.23 -3.16
C LEU A 84 1.68 -4.92 -3.61
N ASP A 85 1.06 -5.69 -2.72
CA ASP A 85 -0.07 -6.59 -3.07
C ASP A 85 -1.44 -5.99 -2.77
N ARG A 86 -1.53 -5.07 -1.79
CA ARG A 86 -2.82 -4.53 -1.33
C ARG A 86 -2.94 -3.03 -1.55
N ILE A 87 -1.92 -2.27 -1.15
CA ILE A 87 -1.96 -0.79 -1.20
C ILE A 87 -1.76 -0.30 -2.63
N GLN A 88 -0.74 -0.79 -3.33
CA GLN A 88 -0.44 -0.35 -4.70
C GLN A 88 -1.57 -0.68 -5.67
N THR A 89 -2.17 -1.86 -5.56
CA THR A 89 -3.35 -2.27 -6.34
C THR A 89 -4.50 -1.27 -6.19
N LYS A 90 -4.78 -0.81 -4.97
CA LYS A 90 -5.79 0.23 -4.70
C LYS A 90 -5.41 1.62 -5.23
N LEU A 91 -4.12 1.90 -5.37
CA LEU A 91 -3.60 3.14 -5.97
C LEU A 91 -3.52 3.07 -7.50
N GLY A 92 -4.12 2.05 -8.11
CA GLY A 92 -4.26 1.94 -9.56
C GLY A 92 -3.11 1.21 -10.25
N LYS A 93 -2.29 0.42 -9.54
CA LYS A 93 -1.25 -0.42 -10.16
C LYS A 93 -1.78 -1.24 -11.36
N ASP A 94 -3.00 -1.77 -11.24
CA ASP A 94 -3.63 -2.58 -12.29
C ASP A 94 -4.26 -1.75 -13.41
N ASN A 95 -4.38 -0.43 -13.24
CA ASN A 95 -4.95 0.50 -14.20
C ASN A 95 -3.90 1.12 -15.14
N TYR A 96 -2.61 0.95 -14.83
CA TYR A 96 -1.49 1.50 -15.58
C TYR A 96 -0.60 0.36 -16.08
N SER A 97 0.12 0.59 -17.18
CA SER A 97 1.24 -0.30 -17.52
C SER A 97 2.31 -0.24 -16.43
N ASN A 98 3.13 -1.29 -16.31
CA ASN A 98 4.25 -1.31 -15.35
C ASN A 98 5.18 -0.11 -15.51
N GLU A 99 5.37 0.37 -16.75
CA GLU A 99 6.22 1.52 -17.06
C GLU A 99 5.61 2.83 -16.56
N GLU A 100 4.33 3.07 -16.85
CA GLU A 100 3.59 4.24 -16.37
C GLU A 100 3.49 4.27 -14.84
N TYR A 101 3.20 3.12 -14.23
CA TYR A 101 3.16 3.02 -12.77
C TYR A 101 4.52 3.27 -12.13
N GLY A 102 5.61 2.79 -12.77
CA GLY A 102 6.98 3.04 -12.35
C GLY A 102 7.31 4.54 -12.28
N LEU A 103 6.84 5.32 -13.25
CA LEU A 103 7.03 6.78 -13.25
C LEU A 103 6.32 7.46 -12.09
N VAL A 104 5.07 7.07 -11.79
CA VAL A 104 4.32 7.60 -10.66
C VAL A 104 4.98 7.20 -9.33
N MET A 105 5.42 5.95 -9.22
CA MET A 105 6.10 5.43 -8.03
C MET A 105 7.43 6.10 -7.74
N ALA A 106 8.11 6.61 -8.76
CA ALA A 106 9.39 7.30 -8.59
C ALA A 106 9.24 8.55 -7.68
N PHE A 107 8.10 9.25 -7.77
CA PHE A 107 7.78 10.39 -6.91
C PHE A 107 7.43 10.01 -5.47
N GLN A 108 7.02 8.76 -5.21
CA GLN A 108 6.77 8.26 -3.86
C GLN A 108 8.08 8.03 -3.08
N TRP A 109 9.19 7.75 -3.78
CA TRP A 109 10.49 7.50 -3.16
C TRP A 109 11.27 8.78 -2.86
N ARG A 110 11.23 9.77 -3.75
CA ARG A 110 11.91 11.06 -3.59
C ARG A 110 11.10 12.14 -4.30
N SER A 111 10.96 13.28 -3.63
CA SER A 111 10.36 14.49 -4.22
C SER A 111 11.19 15.05 -5.38
N ASP A 112 12.51 14.92 -5.30
CA ASP A 112 13.45 15.46 -6.31
C ASP A 112 13.94 14.39 -7.31
N ILE A 113 13.03 13.54 -7.77
CA ILE A 113 13.40 12.42 -8.65
C ILE A 113 13.94 12.89 -10.01
N GLY A 114 13.47 14.03 -10.51
CA GLY A 114 13.93 14.61 -11.78
C GLY A 114 15.41 14.98 -11.77
N ASN A 115 15.88 15.65 -10.71
CA ASN A 115 17.30 15.98 -10.57
C ASN A 115 18.15 14.72 -10.36
N ILE A 116 17.65 13.76 -9.56
CA ILE A 116 18.34 12.48 -9.33
C ILE A 116 18.51 11.72 -10.65
N LEU A 117 17.46 11.62 -11.46
CA LEU A 117 17.50 10.92 -12.75
C LEU A 117 18.48 11.61 -13.71
N THR A 118 18.42 12.94 -13.79
CA THR A 118 19.34 13.73 -14.63
C THR A 118 20.79 13.52 -14.21
N LYS A 119 21.07 13.52 -12.90
CA LYS A 119 22.41 13.27 -12.37
C LYS A 119 22.86 11.84 -12.68
N LYS A 120 22.01 10.84 -12.47
CA LYS A 120 22.31 9.43 -12.76
C LYS A 120 22.60 9.18 -14.25
N LEU A 121 21.91 9.87 -15.16
CA LEU A 121 22.21 9.80 -16.59
C LEU A 121 23.60 10.34 -16.92
N LYS A 122 23.98 11.49 -16.36
CA LYS A 122 25.34 12.06 -16.52
C LYS A 122 26.42 11.16 -15.92
N ASP A 123 26.17 10.64 -14.72
CA ASP A 123 27.09 9.71 -14.04
C ASP A 123 27.28 8.43 -14.88
N LYS A 124 26.22 7.92 -15.52
CA LYS A 124 26.29 6.78 -16.43
C LYS A 124 27.12 7.10 -17.67
N GLU A 125 26.91 8.25 -18.32
CA GLU A 125 27.70 8.65 -19.49
C GLU A 125 29.19 8.72 -19.17
N ALA A 126 29.55 9.33 -18.03
CA ALA A 126 30.94 9.38 -17.56
C ALA A 126 31.49 7.97 -17.28
N TYR A 127 30.73 7.13 -16.59
CA TYR A 127 31.12 5.75 -16.32
C TYR A 127 31.33 4.94 -17.60
N ASP A 128 30.46 5.07 -18.60
CA ASP A 128 30.57 4.35 -19.88
C ASP A 128 31.81 4.80 -20.70
N VAL A 129 32.29 6.04 -20.49
CA VAL A 129 33.57 6.53 -21.06
C VAL A 129 34.76 5.93 -20.32
N ASP A 130 34.76 5.98 -18.99
CA ASP A 130 35.84 5.44 -18.17
C ASP A 130 35.97 3.93 -18.32
N LEU A 131 34.84 3.23 -18.41
CA LEU A 131 34.79 1.80 -18.69
C LEU A 131 35.45 1.48 -20.04
N ARG A 132 35.10 2.22 -21.10
CA ARG A 132 35.76 2.06 -22.40
C ARG A 132 37.26 2.31 -22.34
N ARG A 133 37.71 3.33 -21.59
CA ARG A 133 39.14 3.61 -21.41
C ARG A 133 39.86 2.48 -20.67
N ALA A 134 39.24 1.89 -19.65
CA ALA A 134 39.82 0.82 -18.86
C ALA A 134 39.96 -0.51 -19.63
N PHE A 135 39.08 -0.76 -20.60
CA PHE A 135 39.05 -2.00 -21.38
C PHE A 135 39.61 -1.87 -22.81
N LEU A 136 39.99 -0.67 -23.25
CA LEU A 136 40.83 -0.51 -24.43
C LEU A 136 42.24 -1.04 -24.09
N PRO A 137 42.82 -1.95 -24.91
CA PRO A 137 44.17 -2.40 -24.68
C PRO A 137 45.09 -1.18 -24.70
N SER A 138 45.90 -1.01 -23.65
CA SER A 138 47.01 -0.08 -23.72
C SER A 138 47.84 -0.50 -24.92
N GLU A 139 47.99 0.39 -25.91
CA GLU A 139 48.93 0.17 -26.99
C GLU A 139 50.26 -0.17 -26.32
N THR A 140 50.65 -1.43 -26.45
CA THR A 140 51.98 -1.93 -26.10
C THR A 140 52.95 -1.13 -26.97
N SER A 141 53.40 0.01 -26.44
CA SER A 141 54.68 0.60 -26.77
C SER A 141 55.72 -0.38 -26.29
N ASP A 142 56.02 -1.38 -27.12
CA ASP A 142 57.31 -2.04 -27.09
C ASP A 142 58.13 -1.52 -28.29
N PRO A 143 59.43 -1.22 -28.07
CA PRO A 143 60.29 -0.46 -28.97
C PRO A 143 60.70 -1.18 -30.27
#